data_AF-A0A0G1YWD2-F1
#
_entry.id   AF-A0A0G1YWD2-F1
#
_cell.length_a   1.000
_cell.length_b   1.000
_cell.length_c   1.000
_cell.angle_alpha   90.00
_cell.angle_beta   90.00
_cell.angle_gamma   90.00
#
_symmetry.space_group_name_H-M   'P 1'
#
loop_
_entity.id
_entity.type
_entity.pdbx_description
1 polymer ?
#
loop_
_entity_poly.entity_id
_entity_poly.type
_entity_poly.pdbx_seq_one_letter_code
_entity_poly.pdbx_strand_id
1 'polypeptide(L)' 'MREDYDPGRSRRLLLHSGEIRTLRGKLNEKGLSLLPLRAYTKHGIVKLELGLGRSRKAHDKREAIKKRDVKREMRRVSAR' A
#
# COMPACT_ATOMS: atom_id res chain seq x y z
N MET A 1 4.77 -8.02 -26.77
CA MET A 1 4.73 -8.59 -25.41
C MET A 1 5.59 -9.84 -25.48
N ARG A 2 6.74 -9.90 -24.79
CA ARG A 2 7.59 -11.11 -24.85
C ARG A 2 6.80 -12.29 -24.27
N GLU A 3 6.76 -13.40 -24.99
CA GLU A 3 5.99 -14.60 -24.60
C GLU A 3 6.47 -15.20 -23.27
N ASP A 4 7.72 -14.93 -22.85
CA ASP A 4 8.32 -15.42 -21.61
C ASP A 4 8.11 -14.50 -20.38
N TYR A 5 7.30 -13.44 -20.47
CA TYR A 5 7.11 -12.50 -19.36
C TYR A 5 5.91 -12.91 -18.48
N ASP A 6 6.20 -13.47 -17.30
CA ASP A 6 5.20 -13.68 -16.24
C ASP A 6 4.99 -12.39 -15.41
N PRO A 7 3.82 -11.72 -15.50
CA PRO A 7 3.52 -10.54 -14.71
C PRO A 7 3.33 -10.83 -13.21
N GLY A 8 2.99 -12.07 -12.85
CA GLY A 8 2.76 -12.52 -11.47
C GLY A 8 4.03 -12.94 -10.73
N ARG A 9 5.18 -12.95 -11.42
CA ARG A 9 6.44 -13.42 -10.86
C ARG A 9 6.82 -12.65 -9.59
N SER A 10 7.05 -13.38 -8.50
CA SER A 10 7.59 -12.80 -7.27
C SER A 10 8.99 -12.23 -7.52
N ARG A 11 9.23 -11.00 -7.06
CA ARG A 11 10.53 -10.32 -7.18
C ARG A 11 11.15 -10.19 -5.80
N ARG A 12 12.40 -10.61 -5.66
CA ARG A 12 13.16 -10.43 -4.41
C ARG A 12 13.46 -8.94 -4.23
N LEU A 13 13.17 -8.43 -3.04
CA LEU A 13 13.51 -7.07 -2.63
C LEU A 13 14.89 -7.05 -1.97
N LEU A 14 15.67 -6.02 -2.26
CA LEU A 14 16.96 -5.78 -1.62
C LEU A 14 16.74 -4.79 -0.47
N LEU A 15 16.92 -5.27 0.76
CA LEU A 15 16.78 -4.52 2.01
C LEU A 15 18.02 -4.77 2.87
N HIS A 16 18.30 -3.88 3.82
CA HIS A 16 19.37 -4.11 4.77
C HIS A 16 18.99 -5.21 5.77
N SER A 17 19.98 -5.94 6.30
CA SER A 17 19.75 -7.07 7.22
C SER A 17 18.97 -6.66 8.49
N GLY A 18 19.32 -5.51 9.06
CA GLY A 18 18.61 -4.92 10.21
C GLY A 18 17.15 -4.61 9.90
N GLU A 19 16.86 -4.04 8.73
CA GLU A 19 15.49 -3.72 8.29
C GLU A 19 14.65 -4.99 8.13
N ILE A 20 15.22 -6.05 7.56
CA ILE A 20 14.54 -7.34 7.41
C ILE A 20 14.12 -7.90 8.78
N ARG A 21 15.01 -7.84 9.77
CA ARG A 21 14.71 -8.32 11.13
C ARG A 21 13.57 -7.52 11.77
N THR A 22 13.63 -6.19 11.66
CA THR A 22 12.59 -5.30 12.20
C THR A 22 11.25 -5.52 11.51
N LEU A 23 11.23 -5.62 10.17
CA LEU A 23 10.01 -5.85 9.40
C LEU A 23 9.41 -7.23 9.68
N ARG A 24 10.23 -8.28 9.82
CA ARG A 24 9.75 -9.60 10.23
C ARG A 24 9.10 -9.58 11.61
N GLY A 25 9.71 -8.89 12.59
CA GLY A 25 9.12 -8.72 13.92
C GLY A 25 7.74 -8.05 13.85
N LYS A 26 7.64 -6.94 13.11
CA LYS A 26 6.39 -6.19 12.95
C LYS A 26 5.33 -6.92 12.13
N LEU A 27 5.72 -7.76 11.17
CA LEU A 27 4.77 -8.57 10.40
C LEU A 27 4.17 -9.72 11.22
N ASN A 28 4.90 -10.22 12.22
CA ASN A 28 4.38 -11.21 13.16
C ASN A 28 3.37 -10.62 14.15
N GLU A 29 3.38 -9.30 14.36
CA GLU A 29 2.34 -8.63 15.16
C GLU A 29 0.99 -8.70 14.42
N LYS A 30 -0.04 -9.21 15.11
CA LYS A 30 -1.38 -9.39 14.53
C LYS A 30 -1.93 -8.08 13.95
N GLY A 31 -2.24 -8.12 12.66
CA GLY A 31 -2.98 -7.08 11.96
C GLY A 31 -2.12 -6.02 11.27
N LEU A 32 -0.79 -6.17 11.26
CA LEU A 32 0.08 -5.37 10.39
C LEU A 32 0.33 -6.09 9.06
N SER A 33 0.41 -5.31 7.99
CA SER A 33 0.69 -5.81 6.64
C SER A 33 1.66 -4.86 5.95
N LEU A 34 2.59 -5.43 5.18
CA LEU A 34 3.55 -4.68 4.37
C LEU A 34 2.92 -4.37 3.02
N LEU A 35 2.88 -3.10 2.64
CA LEU A 35 2.23 -2.61 1.42
C LEU A 35 3.20 -1.72 0.64
N PRO A 36 3.24 -1.81 -0.70
CA PRO A 36 3.95 -0.84 -1.52
C PRO A 36 3.18 0.48 -1.55
N LEU A 37 3.86 1.58 -1.26
CA LEU A 37 3.30 2.92 -1.32
C LEU A 37 3.58 3.56 -2.68
N ARG A 38 4.83 3.48 -3.14
CA ARG A 38 5.30 4.12 -4.37
C ARG A 38 6.37 3.28 -5.04
N ALA A 39 6.34 3.23 -6.37
CA ALA A 39 7.44 2.77 -7.18
C ALA A 39 8.12 3.98 -7.81
N TYR A 40 9.45 4.07 -7.73
CA TYR A 40 10.20 5.18 -8.29
C TYR A 40 11.53 4.69 -8.85
N THR A 41 12.01 5.32 -9.92
CA THR A 41 13.29 4.97 -10.53
C THR A 41 14.37 5.88 -9.97
N LYS A 42 15.49 5.30 -9.57
CA LYS A 42 16.68 6.04 -9.12
C LYS A 42 17.93 5.32 -9.62
N HIS A 43 18.84 6.02 -10.30
CA HIS A 43 20.06 5.43 -10.88
C HIS A 43 19.81 4.19 -11.75
N GLY A 44 18.78 4.22 -12.60
CA GLY A 44 18.46 3.11 -13.51
C GLY A 44 17.83 1.87 -12.85
N ILE A 45 17.62 1.87 -11.54
CA ILE A 45 16.92 0.81 -10.82
C ILE A 45 15.56 1.27 -10.31
N VAL A 46 14.57 0.38 -10.34
CA VAL A 46 13.25 0.62 -9.75
C VAL A 46 13.33 0.32 -8.26
N LYS A 47 13.05 1.34 -7.45
CA LYS A 47 12.93 1.25 -6.00
C LYS A 47 11.46 1.25 -5.60
N LEU A 48 11.17 0.54 -4.53
CA LEU A 48 9.85 0.49 -3.92
C LEU A 48 9.93 1.12 -2.53
N GLU A 49 9.03 2.07 -2.28
CA GLU A 49 8.75 2.57 -0.95
C GLU A 49 7.70 1.65 -0.30
N LEU A 50 8.04 1.10 0.87
CA LEU A 50 7.19 0.16 1.59
C LEU A 50 6.64 0.82 2.86
N GLY A 51 5.36 0.61 3.12
CA GLY A 51 4.67 1.04 4.33
C GLY A 51 4.17 -0.14 5.14
N LEU A 52 4.19 -0.02 6.46
CA LEU A 52 3.48 -0.91 7.36
C LEU A 52 2.11 -0.30 7.67
N GLY A 53 1.06 -1.03 7.33
CA GLY A 53 -0.31 -0.59 7.53
C GLY A 53 -1.12 -1.63 8.28
N ARG A 54 -2.08 -1.17 9.09
CA ARG A 54 -3.14 -2.00 9.61
C ARG A 54 -4.35 -1.90 8.69
N SER A 55 -4.86 -3.03 8.24
CA SER A 55 -6.11 -3.06 7.49
C SER A 55 -7.27 -2.60 8.38
N ARG A 56 -8.09 -1.66 7.87
CA ARG A 56 -9.32 -1.22 8.56
C ARG A 56 -10.35 -2.35 8.61
N LYS A 57 -11.07 -2.47 9.72
CA LYS A 57 -12.20 -3.41 9.85
C LYS A 57 -13.30 -3.03 8.84
N ALA A 58 -14.08 -4.02 8.41
CA ALA A 58 -15.13 -3.82 7.41
C ALA A 58 -16.18 -2.78 7.85
N HIS A 59 -16.47 -2.71 9.16
CA HIS A 59 -17.35 -1.71 9.76
C HIS A 59 -16.84 -0.27 9.50
N ASP A 60 -15.57 0.00 9.86
CA ASP A 60 -14.94 1.31 9.70
C ASP A 60 -14.85 1.75 8.23
N LYS A 61 -14.74 0.79 7.30
CA LYS A 61 -14.78 1.07 5.86
C LYS A 61 -16.14 1.62 5.44
N ARG A 62 -17.25 1.06 5.93
CA ARG A 62 -18.61 1.51 5.57
C ARG A 62 -18.86 2.96 6.03
N GLU A 63 -18.51 3.28 7.27
CA GLU A 63 -18.65 4.66 7.77
C GLU A 63 -17.78 5.66 7.00
N ALA A 64 -16.53 5.27 6.70
CA ALA A 64 -15.62 6.12 5.95
C ALA A 64 -16.12 6.40 4.51
N ILE A 65 -16.76 5.41 3.88
CA ILE A 65 -17.38 5.57 2.55
C ILE A 65 -18.55 6.55 2.64
N LYS A 66 -19.49 6.33 3.58
CA LYS A 66 -20.63 7.23 3.80
C LYS A 66 -20.19 8.68 4.02
N LYS A 67 -19.23 8.91 4.92
CA LYS A 67 -18.68 10.26 5.20
C LYS A 67 -18.04 10.90 3.96
N ARG A 68 -17.35 10.10 3.13
CA ARG A 68 -16.69 10.59 1.91
C ARG A 68 -17.71 10.97 0.84
N ASP A 69 -18.78 10.19 0.69
CA ASP A 69 -19.84 10.48 -0.27
C ASP A 69 -20.63 11.72 0.13
N VAL A 70 -21.01 11.86 1.40
CA VAL A 70 -21.67 13.07 1.93
C VAL A 70 -20.79 14.31 1.71
N LYS A 71 -19.49 14.23 2.00
CA LYS A 71 -18.56 15.36 1.77
C LYS A 71 -18.41 15.72 0.29
N ARG A 72 -18.48 14.73 -0.61
CA ARG A 72 -18.42 14.94 -2.06
C ARG A 72 -19.69 15.61 -2.56
N GLU A 73 -20.86 15.22 -2.03
CA GLU A 73 -22.15 15.80 -2.39
C GLU A 73 -22.26 17.26 -1.90
N MET A 74 -21.90 17.53 -0.64
CA MET A 74 -21.83 18.89 -0.10
C MET A 74 -20.92 19.80 -0.93
N ARG A 75 -19.76 19.31 -1.38
CA ARG A 75 -18.85 20.06 -2.26
C ARG A 75 -19.45 20.39 -3.63
N ARG A 76 -20.30 19.52 -4.19
CA ARG A 76 -20.96 19.79 -5.47
C ARG A 76 -22.06 20.83 -5.30
N VAL A 77 -22.79 20.80 -4.19
CA VAL A 77 -23.84 21.78 -3.88
C VAL A 77 -23.26 23.15 -3.62
N SER A 78 -22.12 23.25 -2.92
CA SER A 78 -21.46 24.53 -2.61
C SER A 78 -20.67 25.15 -3.79
N ALA A 79 -20.47 24.41 -4.88
CA ALA A 79 -19.76 24.87 -6.07
C ALA A 79 -20.70 25.28 -7.22
N ARG A 80 -22.01 25.30 -6.95
CA ARG A 80 -23.04 25.96 -7.74
C ARG A 80 -23.37 27.30 -7.09
#